data_AF-A0AAQ3NB26-F1
#
_entry.id   AF-A0AAQ3NB26-F1
#
_cell.length_a   1.000
_cell.length_b   1.000
_cell.length_c   1.000
_cell.angle_alpha   90.00
_cell.angle_beta   90.00
_cell.angle_gamma   90.00
#
_symmetry.space_group_name_H-M   'P 1'
#
loop_
_entity.id
_entity.type
_entity.pdbx_description
1 polymer ?
#
loop_
_entity_poly.entity_id
_entity_poly.type
_entity_poly.pdbx_seq_one_letter_code
_entity_poly.pdbx_strand_id
1 'polypeptide(L)'
;AQTSACFIELYLIALGTGGIKPCVLVFGVDQFNDFDKKEEIRKSSFFNWFYFFINIGALVASSVLVWIQMNIGWGWGFGAPAVAMVITVKFFFSGSRLYRLQIPGGNPFTRICQVI
;
A
#
# COMPACT_ATOMS: atom_id res chain seq x y z
N ALA A 1 20.18 17.49 17.84
CA ALA A 1 18.99 18.07 17.18
C ALA A 1 18.75 17.46 15.80
N GLN A 2 19.72 17.55 14.86
CA GLN A 2 19.56 16.98 13.51
C GLN A 2 19.38 15.45 13.48
N THR A 3 20.14 14.70 14.29
CA THR A 3 20.00 13.24 14.41
C THR A 3 18.65 12.81 14.97
N SER A 4 18.12 13.57 15.94
CA SER A 4 16.80 13.33 16.55
C SER A 4 15.68 13.45 15.52
N ALA A 5 15.76 14.46 14.65
CA ALA A 5 14.80 14.65 13.56
C ALA A 5 14.82 13.47 12.57
N CYS A 6 16.01 13.02 12.15
CA CYS A 6 16.13 11.88 11.24
C CYS A 6 15.50 10.59 11.82
N PHE A 7 15.71 10.31 13.12
CA PHE A 7 15.10 9.13 13.74
C PHE A 7 13.57 9.23 13.75
N ILE A 8 13.01 10.38 14.08
CA ILE A 8 11.55 10.60 14.07
C ILE A 8 10.97 10.36 12.67
N GLU A 9 11.61 10.90 11.62
CA GLU A 9 11.19 10.70 10.24
C GLU A 9 11.23 9.23 9.83
N LEU A 10 12.31 8.51 10.16
CA LEU A 10 12.45 7.09 9.88
C LEU A 10 11.41 6.24 10.61
N TYR A 11 11.13 6.53 11.89
CA TYR A 11 10.07 5.86 12.64
C TYR A 11 8.69 6.11 12.04
N LEU A 12 8.42 7.34 11.58
CA LEU A 12 7.15 7.68 10.94
C LEU A 12 6.97 6.93 9.60
N ILE A 13 8.02 6.84 8.78
CA ILE A 13 8.02 6.06 7.53
C ILE A 13 7.83 4.57 7.82
N ALA A 14 8.52 4.03 8.84
CA ALA A 14 8.39 2.64 9.23
C ALA A 14 6.98 2.30 9.70
N LEU A 15 6.38 3.14 10.56
CA LEU A 15 5.00 2.97 11.02
C LEU A 15 4.00 3.05 9.87
N GLY A 16 4.14 4.05 8.98
CA GLY A 16 3.27 4.20 7.82
C GLY A 16 3.35 2.99 6.87
N THR A 17 4.57 2.56 6.54
CA THR A 17 4.80 1.42 5.64
C THR A 17 4.31 0.11 6.26
N GLY A 18 4.53 -0.08 7.56
CA GLY A 18 4.07 -1.25 8.31
C GLY A 18 2.55 -1.35 8.39
N GLY A 19 1.85 -0.22 8.55
CA GLY A 19 0.39 -0.18 8.60
C GLY A 19 -0.27 -0.37 7.24
N ILE A 20 0.27 0.23 6.18
CA ILE A 20 -0.38 0.21 4.85
C ILE A 20 -0.30 -1.18 4.20
N LYS A 21 0.84 -1.86 4.31
CA LYS A 21 1.09 -3.15 3.64
C LYS A 21 0.02 -4.23 3.90
N PRO A 22 -0.36 -4.54 5.15
CA PRO A 22 -1.41 -5.53 5.41
C PRO A 22 -2.81 -5.02 5.02
N CYS A 23 -3.08 -3.72 5.22
CA CYS A 23 -4.40 -3.14 4.99
C CYS A 23 -4.78 -3.10 3.49
N VAL A 24 -3.84 -2.76 2.60
CA VAL A 24 -4.12 -2.63 1.16
C VAL A 24 -4.51 -3.96 0.53
N LEU A 25 -3.86 -5.05 0.93
CA LEU A 25 -4.17 -6.39 0.41
C LEU A 25 -5.57 -6.83 0.83
N VAL A 26 -5.88 -6.73 2.13
CA VAL A 26 -7.20 -7.10 2.67
C VAL A 26 -8.29 -6.24 2.03
N PHE A 27 -8.08 -4.93 1.95
CA PHE A 27 -9.01 -4.02 1.29
C PHE A 27 -9.27 -4.36 -0.18
N GLY A 28 -8.22 -4.77 -0.91
CA GLY A 28 -8.35 -5.22 -2.30
C GLY A 28 -9.12 -6.53 -2.44
N VAL A 29 -8.92 -7.47 -1.52
CA VAL A 29 -9.72 -8.71 -1.45
C VAL A 29 -11.19 -8.41 -1.22
N ASP A 30 -11.48 -7.51 -0.28
CA ASP A 30 -12.85 -7.17 0.15
C ASP A 30 -13.70 -6.55 -0.98
N GLN A 31 -13.09 -6.12 -2.09
CA GLN A 31 -13.82 -5.62 -3.26
C GLN A 31 -14.47 -6.72 -4.10
N PHE A 32 -14.00 -7.96 -4.00
CA PHE A 32 -14.49 -9.09 -4.80
C PHE A 32 -15.33 -10.03 -3.94
N ASN A 33 -16.45 -10.52 -4.47
CA ASN A 33 -17.28 -11.49 -3.76
C ASN A 33 -16.81 -12.92 -4.07
N ASP A 34 -16.48 -13.70 -3.06
CA ASP A 34 -16.04 -15.10 -3.22
C ASP A 34 -17.18 -16.05 -3.61
N PHE A 35 -18.44 -15.63 -3.53
CA PHE A 35 -19.60 -16.44 -3.90
C PHE A 35 -19.94 -16.42 -5.41
N ASP A 36 -19.32 -15.53 -6.21
CA ASP A 36 -19.49 -15.48 -7.66
C ASP A 36 -18.21 -15.95 -8.38
N LYS A 37 -18.31 -17.07 -9.11
CA LYS A 37 -17.22 -17.65 -9.89
C LYS A 37 -16.63 -16.68 -10.92
N LYS A 38 -17.42 -15.72 -11.43
CA LYS A 38 -16.90 -14.70 -12.35
C LYS A 38 -16.06 -13.64 -11.62
N GLU A 39 -16.44 -13.26 -10.42
CA GLU A 39 -15.67 -12.31 -9.59
C GLU A 39 -14.40 -12.96 -9.05
N GLU A 40 -14.41 -14.26 -8.74
CA GLU A 40 -13.23 -15.03 -8.33
C GLU A 40 -12.11 -15.03 -9.40
N ILE A 41 -12.45 -15.25 -10.68
CA ILE A 41 -11.48 -15.18 -11.79
C ILE A 41 -10.91 -13.75 -11.92
N ARG A 42 -11.76 -12.72 -11.75
CA ARG A 42 -11.33 -11.32 -11.79
C ARG A 42 -10.43 -10.96 -10.60
N LYS A 43 -10.68 -11.51 -9.42
CA LYS A 43 -9.84 -11.39 -8.23
C LYS A 43 -8.44 -11.95 -8.49
N SER A 44 -8.34 -13.15 -9.05
CA SER A 44 -7.05 -13.75 -9.42
C SER A 44 -6.28 -12.90 -10.45
N SER A 45 -6.97 -12.41 -11.49
CA SER A 45 -6.37 -11.52 -12.49
C SER A 45 -5.90 -10.19 -11.89
N PHE A 46 -6.67 -9.62 -10.95
CA PHE A 46 -6.29 -8.43 -10.20
C PHE A 46 -5.00 -8.64 -9.41
N PHE A 47 -4.90 -9.76 -8.67
CA PHE A 47 -3.67 -10.09 -7.94
C PHE A 47 -2.47 -10.28 -8.85
N ASN A 48 -2.65 -10.96 -9.99
CA ASN A 48 -1.58 -11.14 -10.96
C ASN A 48 -1.04 -9.78 -11.47
N TRP A 49 -1.94 -8.87 -11.85
CA TRP A 49 -1.57 -7.51 -12.25
C TRP A 49 -0.93 -6.72 -11.10
N PHE A 50 -1.44 -6.85 -9.88
CA PHE A 50 -0.88 -6.20 -8.69
C PHE A 50 0.56 -6.63 -8.44
N TYR A 51 0.85 -7.94 -8.46
CA TYR A 51 2.21 -8.45 -8.32
C TYR A 51 3.12 -8.04 -9.47
N PHE A 52 2.60 -8.00 -10.70
CA PHE A 52 3.35 -7.52 -11.86
C PHE A 52 3.81 -6.07 -11.68
N PHE A 53 2.90 -5.17 -11.27
CA PHE A 53 3.24 -3.77 -11.02
C PHE A 53 4.18 -3.58 -9.83
N ILE A 54 4.08 -4.40 -8.77
CA ILE A 54 5.04 -4.36 -7.66
C ILE A 54 6.45 -4.68 -8.15
N ASN A 55 6.61 -5.73 -8.95
CA ASN A 55 7.92 -6.13 -9.46
C ASN A 55 8.51 -5.06 -10.40
N ILE A 56 7.69 -4.50 -11.30
CA ILE A 56 8.11 -3.36 -12.14
C ILE A 56 8.48 -2.15 -11.29
N GLY A 57 7.67 -1.80 -10.30
CA GLY A 57 7.94 -0.70 -9.39
C GLY A 57 9.25 -0.89 -8.62
N ALA A 58 9.54 -2.12 -8.18
CA ALA A 58 10.80 -2.47 -7.53
C ALA A 58 11.99 -2.32 -8.48
N LEU A 59 11.87 -2.77 -9.73
CA LEU A 59 12.90 -2.57 -10.75
C LEU A 59 13.16 -1.07 -11.00
N VAL A 60 12.09 -0.30 -11.23
CA VAL A 60 12.19 1.16 -11.44
C VAL A 60 12.80 1.85 -10.22
N ALA A 61 12.42 1.47 -9.00
CA ALA A 61 13.02 2.00 -7.78
C ALA A 61 14.52 1.66 -7.69
N SER A 62 14.91 0.41 -7.98
CA SER A 62 16.30 0.00 -7.94
C SER A 62 17.19 0.66 -9.01
N SER A 63 16.63 1.02 -10.17
CA SER A 63 17.39 1.62 -11.26
C SER A 63 17.26 3.15 -11.28
N VAL A 64 16.05 3.67 -11.49
CA VAL A 64 15.80 5.10 -11.71
C VAL A 64 15.95 5.90 -10.41
N LEU A 65 15.39 5.42 -9.30
CA LEU A 65 15.46 6.16 -8.04
C LEU A 65 16.90 6.22 -7.51
N VAL A 66 17.63 5.10 -7.58
CA VAL A 66 19.06 5.05 -7.21
C VAL A 66 19.88 5.97 -8.11
N TRP A 67 19.62 5.98 -9.42
CA TRP A 67 20.31 6.89 -10.33
C TRP A 67 20.06 8.36 -10.00
N ILE A 68 18.82 8.75 -9.66
CA ILE A 68 18.46 10.11 -9.24
C ILE A 68 19.17 10.49 -7.94
N GLN A 69 19.18 9.59 -6.95
CA GLN A 69 19.85 9.82 -5.66
C GLN A 69 21.36 10.08 -5.85
N MET A 70 21.99 9.34 -6.76
CA MET A 70 23.44 9.43 -7.00
C MET A 70 23.85 10.62 -7.88
N ASN A 71 23.04 11.02 -8.87
CA ASN A 71 23.43 12.05 -9.85
C ASN A 71 22.84 13.45 -9.57
N ILE A 72 21.60 13.52 -9.08
CA ILE A 72 20.86 14.78 -8.90
C ILE A 72 20.83 15.19 -7.43
N GLY A 73 20.91 14.21 -6.52
CA GLY A 73 21.06 14.40 -5.09
C GLY A 73 19.88 13.89 -4.27
N TRP A 74 20.14 13.75 -2.97
CA TRP A 74 19.23 13.13 -2.00
C TRP A 74 17.88 13.84 -1.84
N GLY A 75 17.83 15.16 -2.03
CA GLY A 75 16.56 15.93 -1.94
C GLY A 75 15.52 15.49 -2.96
N TRP A 76 15.94 15.29 -4.22
CA TRP A 76 15.05 14.77 -5.28
C TRP A 76 14.77 13.27 -5.09
N GLY A 77 15.73 12.53 -4.55
CA GLY A 77 15.58 11.13 -4.21
C GLY A 77 14.49 10.84 -3.16
N PHE A 78 14.33 11.71 -2.16
CA PHE A 78 13.24 11.61 -1.18
C PHE A 78 11.95 12.32 -1.64
N GLY A 79 12.09 13.40 -2.42
CA GLY A 79 10.95 14.15 -2.94
C GLY A 79 10.08 13.36 -3.92
N ALA A 80 10.69 12.60 -4.84
CA ALA A 80 9.94 11.84 -5.84
C ALA A 80 8.99 10.77 -5.23
N PRO A 81 9.43 9.91 -4.29
CA PRO A 81 8.53 9.00 -3.58
C PRO A 81 7.46 9.72 -2.76
N ALA A 82 7.80 10.86 -2.13
CA ALA A 82 6.84 11.64 -1.36
C ALA A 82 5.70 12.18 -2.24
N VAL A 83 6.02 12.72 -3.43
CA VAL A 83 5.01 13.18 -4.40
C VAL A 83 4.16 12.01 -4.91
N ALA A 84 4.78 10.87 -5.22
CA ALA A 84 4.06 9.67 -5.64
C ALA A 84 3.07 9.18 -4.55
N MET A 85 3.45 9.28 -3.27
CA MET A 85 2.58 8.93 -2.15
C MET A 85 1.38 9.87 -2.04
N VAL A 86 1.58 11.20 -2.19
CA VAL A 86 0.49 12.18 -2.18
C VAL A 86 -0.50 11.92 -3.33
N ILE A 87 0.01 11.63 -4.53
CA ILE A 87 -0.83 11.27 -5.69
C ILE A 87 -1.65 10.01 -5.37
N THR A 88 -1.02 8.99 -4.79
CA THR A 88 -1.68 7.73 -4.41
C THR A 88 -2.83 7.97 -3.43
N VAL A 89 -2.61 8.79 -2.40
CA VAL A 89 -3.65 9.16 -1.43
C VAL A 89 -4.81 9.89 -2.11
N LYS A 90 -4.54 10.81 -3.04
CA LYS A 90 -5.61 11.50 -3.79
C LYS A 90 -6.44 10.54 -4.64
N PHE A 91 -5.80 9.60 -5.35
CA PHE A 91 -6.50 8.58 -6.12
C PHE A 91 -7.35 7.68 -5.22
N PHE A 92 -6.81 7.26 -4.08
CA PHE A 92 -7.54 6.46 -3.10
C PHE A 92 -8.79 7.20 -2.57
N PHE A 93 -8.65 8.48 -2.21
CA PHE A 93 -9.80 9.28 -1.76
C PHE A 93 -10.82 9.53 -2.88
N SER A 94 -10.39 9.75 -4.13
CA SER A 94 -11.29 9.93 -5.26
C SER A 94 -12.10 8.66 -5.56
N GLY A 95 -11.53 7.48 -5.33
CA GLY A 95 -12.20 6.19 -5.48
C GLY A 95 -13.15 5.83 -4.33
N SER A 96 -13.16 6.59 -3.23
CA SER A 96 -13.91 6.27 -2.00
C SER A 96 -15.38 5.94 -2.21
N ARG A 97 -16.05 6.57 -3.18
CA ARG A 97 -17.47 6.33 -3.49
C ARG A 97 -17.75 5.02 -4.23
N LEU A 98 -16.73 4.41 -4.83
CA LEU A 98 -16.84 3.19 -5.62
C LEU A 98 -16.48 1.93 -4.82
N TYR A 99 -15.91 2.09 -3.63
CA TYR A 99 -15.46 0.96 -2.82
C TYR A 99 -16.61 0.28 -2.09
N ARG A 100 -16.60 -1.05 -2.13
CA ARG A 100 -17.42 -1.88 -1.24
C ARG A 100 -16.78 -1.86 0.14
N LEU A 101 -17.44 -1.20 1.08
CA LEU A 101 -17.06 -1.21 2.49
C LEU A 101 -17.66 -2.46 3.13
N GLN A 102 -16.82 -3.43 3.49
CA GLN A 102 -17.25 -4.54 4.35
C GLN A 102 -17.66 -3.98 5.72
N ILE A 103 -18.89 -4.25 6.12
CA ILE A 103 -19.40 -3.87 7.44
C ILE A 103 -18.68 -4.78 8.46
N PRO A 104 -18.01 -4.24 9.49
CA PRO A 104 -17.29 -5.08 10.46
C PRO A 104 -18.26 -6.05 11.14
N GLY A 105 -18.13 -7.33 10.81
CA GLY A 105 -18.93 -8.41 11.40
C GLY A 105 -18.44 -8.75 12.81
N GLY A 106 -19.07 -8.15 13.82
CA GLY A 106 -18.96 -8.52 15.23
C GLY A 106 -17.65 -8.12 15.94
N ASN A 107 -17.61 -8.36 17.25
CA ASN A 107 -16.47 -7.97 18.11
C ASN A 107 -15.18 -8.71 17.71
N PRO A 108 -14.09 -7.99 17.35
CA PRO A 108 -12.82 -8.60 16.94
C PRO A 108 -12.19 -9.50 18.02
N PHE A 109 -12.44 -9.20 19.30
CA PHE A 109 -12.01 -10.06 20.42
C PHE A 109 -12.67 -11.44 20.40
N THR A 110 -13.94 -11.53 20.01
CA THR A 110 -14.67 -12.80 19.95
C THR A 110 -14.17 -13.69 18.80
N ARG A 111 -13.77 -13.10 17.67
CA ARG A 111 -13.12 -13.81 16.56
C ARG A 111 -11.76 -14.39 16.94
N ILE A 112 -10.96 -13.66 17.71
CA ILE A 112 -9.65 -14.14 18.20
C ILE A 112 -9.85 -15.30 19.18
N CYS A 113 -10.82 -15.19 20.10
CA CYS A 113 -11.15 -16.27 21.03
C CYS A 113 -11.80 -17.50 20.38
N GLN A 114 -12.35 -17.39 19.16
CA GLN A 114 -12.93 -18.52 18.43
C GLN A 114 -11.90 -19.39 17.70
N VAL A 115 -10.66 -18.88 17.54
CA VAL A 115 -9.57 -19.57 16.84
C VAL A 115 -8.65 -20.31 17.83
N ILE A 116 -8.78 -20.05 19.14
CA ILE A 116 -8.12 -20.79 20.24
C ILE A 116 -9.07 -21.87 20.73
#